data_AF-A0A8J8C378-F1
#
_entry.id   AF-A0A8J8C378-F1
#
_cell.length_a   1.000
_cell.length_b   1.000
_cell.length_c   1.000
_cell.angle_alpha   90.00
_cell.angle_beta   90.00
_cell.angle_gamma   90.00
#
_symmetry.space_group_name_H-M   'P 1'
#
loop_
_entity.id
_entity.type
_entity.pdbx_description
1 polymer ?
#
loop_
_entity_poly.entity_id
_entity_poly.type
_entity_poly.pdbx_seq_one_letter_code
_entity_poly.pdbx_strand_id
1 'polypeptide(L)'
;MVGPSVTAADRERFLKQLKLGFALLVGGSMALVTLYGGAGLPMVLGIGVGATVVGGVLAEFTFPDSIAETPYDDSGERGPKPGTRTKRRRAREDDEGEQPARTDGDGR
;
A
#
# COMPACT_ATOMS: atom_id res chain seq x y z
N MET A 1 -15.12 -13.69 9.61
CA MET A 1 -14.53 -12.93 8.50
C MET A 1 -13.30 -12.23 9.04
N VAL A 2 -12.09 -12.64 8.65
CA VAL A 2 -10.85 -11.99 9.12
C VAL A 2 -10.66 -10.72 8.29
N GLY A 3 -10.98 -9.56 8.89
CA GLY A 3 -10.61 -8.27 8.33
C GLY A 3 -9.08 -8.14 8.27
N PRO A 4 -8.53 -7.29 7.38
CA PRO A 4 -7.09 -7.20 7.17
C PRO A 4 -6.35 -6.96 8.49
N SER A 5 -5.36 -7.80 8.79
CA SER A 5 -4.60 -7.81 10.03
C SER A 5 -3.68 -6.60 10.23
N VAL A 6 -3.69 -5.65 9.30
CA VAL A 6 -2.84 -4.45 9.34
C VAL A 6 -3.70 -3.23 9.09
N THR A 7 -3.88 -2.43 10.15
CA THR A 7 -4.60 -1.16 10.11
C THR A 7 -3.78 -0.09 9.38
N ALA A 8 -4.42 0.95 8.84
CA ALA A 8 -3.70 2.05 8.18
C ALA A 8 -2.71 2.74 9.13
N ALA A 9 -3.08 2.89 10.41
CA ALA A 9 -2.24 3.46 11.45
C ALA A 9 -0.96 2.62 11.70
N ASP A 10 -1.04 1.29 11.61
CA ASP A 10 0.14 0.43 11.77
C ASP A 10 1.12 0.58 10.60
N ARG A 11 0.61 0.78 9.37
CA ARG A 11 1.46 1.00 8.18
C ARG A 11 2.19 2.33 8.26
N GLU A 12 1.49 3.39 8.66
CA GLU A 12 2.09 4.70 8.83
C GLU A 12 3.20 4.68 9.88
N ARG A 13 2.97 4.01 11.01
CA ARG A 13 3.98 3.83 12.06
C ARG A 13 5.18 3.03 11.56
N PHE A 14 4.94 1.94 10.83
CA PHE A 14 5.99 1.13 10.24
C PHE A 14 6.83 1.93 9.24
N LEU A 15 6.21 2.69 8.35
CA LEU A 15 6.91 3.53 7.38
C LEU A 15 7.74 4.62 8.07
N LYS A 16 7.21 5.27 9.11
CA LYS A 16 7.98 6.23 9.91
C LYS A 16 9.20 5.59 10.56
N GLN A 17 9.05 4.40 11.14
CA GLN A 17 10.16 3.65 11.73
C GLN A 17 11.18 3.21 10.68
N LEU A 18 10.72 2.78 9.50
CA LEU A 18 11.58 2.40 8.39
C LEU A 18 12.39 3.60 7.87
N LYS A 19 11.75 4.74 7.64
CA LYS A 19 12.42 5.98 7.22
C LYS A 19 13.48 6.41 8.25
N LEU A 20 13.12 6.39 9.53
CA LEU A 20 14.05 6.72 10.61
C LEU A 20 15.23 5.74 10.68
N GLY A 21 14.96 4.45 10.57
CA GLY A 21 15.98 3.40 10.55
C GLY A 21 16.92 3.53 9.34
N PHE A 22 16.37 3.82 8.16
CA PHE A 22 17.15 4.07 6.95
C PHE A 22 18.07 5.29 7.13
N ALA A 23 17.55 6.41 7.62
CA ALA A 23 18.33 7.62 7.87
C ALA A 23 19.48 7.36 8.85
N LEU A 24 19.20 6.67 9.96
CA LEU A 24 20.21 6.29 10.96
C LEU A 24 21.25 5.31 10.40
N LEU A 25 20.83 4.37 9.55
CA LEU A 25 21.74 3.42 8.92
C LEU A 25 22.74 4.14 8.00
N VAL A 26 22.26 5.08 7.18
CA VAL A 26 23.12 5.89 6.29
C VAL A 26 24.10 6.73 7.10
N GLY A 27 23.60 7.44 8.13
CA GLY A 27 24.42 8.25 9.02
C GLY A 27 25.49 7.45 9.76
N GLY A 28 25.07 6.35 10.39
CA GLY A 28 25.97 5.44 11.10
C GLY A 28 27.01 4.80 10.18
N SER A 29 26.61 4.42 8.96
CA SER A 29 27.55 3.89 7.96
C SER A 29 28.63 4.91 7.59
N MET A 30 28.25 6.15 7.29
CA MET A 30 29.21 7.21 6.97
C MET A 30 30.08 7.61 8.17
N ALA A 31 29.53 7.61 9.38
CA ALA A 31 30.30 7.80 10.60
C ALA A 31 31.35 6.69 10.77
N LEU A 32 30.99 5.42 10.55
CA LEU A 32 31.96 4.32 10.60
C LEU A 32 33.04 4.47 9.52
N VAL A 33 32.65 4.74 8.26
CA VAL A 33 33.60 4.91 7.15
C VAL A 33 34.63 5.99 7.46
N THR A 34 34.18 7.12 8.01
CA THR A 34 35.07 8.24 8.34
C THR A 34 35.95 7.94 9.54
N LEU A 35 35.44 7.23 10.54
CA LEU A 35 36.22 6.76 11.68
C LEU A 35 37.34 5.82 11.23
N TYR A 36 37.03 4.84 10.37
CA TYR A 36 38.02 3.94 9.79
C TYR A 36 38.98 4.64 8.82
N GLY A 37 38.56 5.75 8.22
CA GLY A 37 39.42 6.63 7.43
C GLY A 37 40.40 7.48 8.25
N GLY A 38 40.40 7.37 9.58
CA GLY A 38 41.31 8.10 10.47
C GLY A 38 40.91 9.55 10.73
N ALA A 39 39.65 9.92 10.44
CA ALA A 39 39.16 11.26 10.74
C ALA A 39 39.05 11.48 12.25
N GLY A 40 39.25 12.71 12.71
CA GLY A 40 39.04 13.08 14.11
C GLY A 40 37.58 12.91 14.55
N LEU A 41 37.36 12.57 15.83
CA LEU A 41 36.02 12.41 16.43
C LEU A 41 35.01 13.52 16.08
N PRO A 42 35.34 14.82 16.13
CA PRO A 42 34.37 15.87 15.78
C PRO A 42 33.95 15.82 14.30
N MET A 43 34.86 15.43 13.41
CA MET A 43 34.56 15.24 11.98
C MET A 43 33.64 14.03 11.78
N VAL A 44 33.91 12.92 12.47
CA VAL A 44 33.08 11.71 12.42
C VAL A 44 31.65 12.01 12.85
N LEU A 45 31.47 12.73 13.96
CA LEU A 45 30.15 13.16 14.42
C LEU A 45 29.48 14.11 13.43
N GLY A 46 30.22 15.09 12.89
CA GLY A 46 29.70 16.01 11.88
C GLY A 46 29.21 15.29 10.63
N ILE A 47 29.99 14.35 10.11
CA ILE A 47 29.62 13.56 8.93
C ILE A 47 28.48 12.60 9.26
N GLY A 48 28.47 11.96 10.43
CA GLY A 48 27.37 11.10 10.85
C GLY A 48 26.03 11.86 10.89
N VAL A 49 26.00 13.04 11.51
CA VAL A 49 24.80 13.89 11.57
C VAL A 49 24.42 14.36 10.17
N GLY A 50 25.37 14.88 9.39
CA GLY A 50 25.11 15.35 8.02
C GLY A 50 24.56 14.25 7.11
N ALA A 51 25.16 13.06 7.14
CA ALA A 51 24.70 11.91 6.37
C ALA A 51 23.36 11.37 6.87
N THR A 52 23.03 11.50 8.17
CA THR A 52 21.70 11.15 8.69
C THR A 52 20.62 12.06 8.11
N VAL A 53 20.89 13.38 8.04
CA VAL A 53 19.95 14.35 7.43
C VAL A 53 19.74 14.04 5.96
N VAL A 54 20.84 13.81 5.22
CA VAL A 54 20.78 13.40 3.80
C VAL A 54 20.02 12.08 3.64
N GLY A 55 20.29 11.09 4.50
CA GLY A 55 19.59 9.82 4.54
C GLY A 55 18.09 9.97 4.80
N GLY A 56 17.68 10.90 5.64
CA GLY A 56 16.27 11.24 5.87
C GLY A 56 15.59 11.82 4.64
N VAL A 57 16.26 12.73 3.92
CA VAL A 57 15.75 13.25 2.64
C VAL A 57 15.62 12.15 1.59
N LEU A 58 16.61 11.25 1.52
CA LEU A 58 16.54 10.08 0.64
C LEU A 58 15.43 9.11 1.05
N ALA A 59 15.18 8.93 2.34
CA ALA A 59 14.10 8.09 2.84
C ALA A 59 12.73 8.61 2.40
N GLU A 60 12.54 9.93 2.44
CA GLU A 60 11.30 10.57 1.97
C GLU A 60 11.09 10.35 0.47
N PHE A 61 12.17 10.50 -0.32
CA PHE A 61 12.13 10.24 -1.75
C PHE A 61 11.89 8.76 -2.09
N THR A 62 12.49 7.84 -1.33
CA THR A 62 12.45 6.39 -1.61
C THR A 62 11.16 5.75 -1.12
N PHE A 63 10.64 6.20 0.03
CA PHE A 63 9.47 5.64 0.70
C PHE A 63 8.40 6.70 0.92
N PRO A 64 7.77 7.28 -0.12
CA PRO A 64 6.75 8.31 0.06
C PRO A 64 5.58 7.82 0.93
N ASP A 65 4.97 8.73 1.69
CA ASP A 65 3.86 8.41 2.59
C ASP A 65 2.62 7.83 1.86
N SER A 66 2.51 8.04 0.54
CA SER A 66 1.50 7.41 -0.31
C SER A 66 1.55 5.87 -0.31
N ILE A 67 2.70 5.27 0.06
CA ILE A 67 2.81 3.81 0.24
C ILE A 67 1.93 3.32 1.39
N ALA A 68 1.72 4.15 2.41
CA ALA A 68 0.83 3.83 3.54
C ALA A 68 -0.65 3.80 3.09
N GLU A 69 -0.99 4.68 2.14
CA GLU A 69 -2.34 4.87 1.62
C GLU A 69 -2.74 3.80 0.63
N THR A 70 -1.82 3.29 -0.18
CA THR A 70 -2.12 2.16 -1.05
C THR A 70 -2.29 0.91 -0.20
N PRO A 71 -3.50 0.32 -0.10
CA PRO A 71 -3.53 -1.11 0.07
C PRO A 71 -2.73 -1.68 -1.12
N TYR A 72 -2.21 -2.89 -1.00
CA TYR A 72 -2.20 -3.73 -2.20
C TYR A 72 -3.68 -3.83 -2.64
N ASP A 73 -4.12 -2.84 -3.41
CA ASP A 73 -5.37 -2.86 -4.14
C ASP A 73 -5.09 -3.78 -5.32
N ASP A 74 -5.19 -5.10 -5.04
CA ASP A 74 -5.46 -6.14 -6.04
C ASP A 74 -6.89 -5.96 -6.62
N SER A 75 -7.30 -4.71 -6.86
CA SER A 75 -8.64 -4.27 -7.25
C SER A 75 -8.62 -3.30 -8.44
N GLY A 76 -7.45 -2.76 -8.82
CA GLY A 76 -7.32 -1.82 -9.95
C GLY A 76 -7.03 -2.45 -11.32
N GLU A 77 -6.31 -3.58 -11.38
CA GLU A 77 -5.83 -4.15 -12.67
C GLU A 77 -6.19 -5.62 -12.92
N ARG A 78 -6.77 -6.34 -11.94
CA ARG A 78 -7.56 -7.52 -12.28
C ARG A 78 -8.92 -7.04 -12.73
N GLY A 79 -9.11 -7.01 -14.04
CA GLY A 79 -10.42 -6.85 -14.67
C GLY A 79 -11.51 -7.66 -13.96
N PRO A 80 -12.79 -7.26 -14.11
CA PRO A 80 -13.90 -7.71 -13.29
C PRO A 80 -13.85 -9.22 -13.05
N LYS A 81 -13.86 -9.63 -11.77
CA LYS A 81 -13.76 -11.05 -11.34
C LYS A 81 -14.58 -11.93 -12.29
N PRO A 82 -13.94 -12.93 -12.96
CA PRO A 82 -14.62 -13.78 -13.91
C PRO A 82 -15.76 -14.50 -13.19
N GLY A 83 -17.00 -14.26 -13.64
CA GLY A 83 -18.22 -14.79 -13.03
C GLY A 83 -19.20 -13.75 -12.47
N THR A 84 -18.79 -12.50 -12.28
CA THR A 84 -19.71 -11.41 -11.87
C THR A 84 -20.72 -11.05 -12.96
N ARG A 85 -20.33 -11.14 -14.24
CA ARG A 85 -21.23 -10.95 -15.39
C ARG A 85 -22.29 -12.06 -15.49
N THR A 86 -21.92 -13.30 -15.20
CA THR A 86 -22.82 -14.46 -15.30
C THR A 86 -23.92 -14.42 -14.25
N LYS A 87 -23.60 -13.97 -13.03
CA LYS A 87 -24.59 -13.79 -11.95
C LYS A 87 -25.62 -12.71 -12.27
N ARG A 88 -25.20 -11.58 -12.86
CA ARG A 88 -26.13 -10.53 -13.31
C ARG A 88 -27.04 -10.99 -14.45
N ARG A 89 -26.54 -11.81 -15.38
CA ARG A 89 -27.34 -12.35 -16.47
C ARG A 89 -28.40 -13.33 -15.94
N ARG A 90 -28.02 -14.23 -15.03
CA ARG A 90 -28.93 -15.22 -14.45
C ARG A 90 -30.01 -14.57 -13.57
N ALA A 91 -29.64 -13.61 -12.72
CA ALA A 91 -30.61 -12.87 -11.89
C ALA A 91 -31.66 -12.09 -12.72
N ARG A 92 -31.31 -11.67 -13.95
CA ARG A 92 -32.23 -10.98 -14.85
C ARG A 92 -33.15 -11.95 -15.61
N GLU A 93 -32.68 -13.16 -15.89
CA GLU A 93 -33.50 -14.23 -16.49
C GLU A 93 -34.50 -14.80 -15.49
N ASP A 94 -34.14 -14.88 -14.19
CA ASP A 94 -35.02 -15.39 -13.14
C ASP A 94 -36.20 -14.43 -12.84
N ASP A 95 -36.01 -13.11 -12.96
CA ASP A 95 -37.07 -12.10 -12.78
C ASP A 95 -38.05 -12.03 -13.99
N GLU A 96 -37.59 -12.38 -15.20
CA GLU A 96 -38.42 -12.38 -16.41
C GLU A 96 -39.15 -13.73 -16.63
N GLY A 97 -38.75 -14.79 -15.92
CA GLY A 97 -39.34 -16.13 -16.00
C GLY A 97 -40.60 -16.36 -15.16
N GLU A 98 -40.90 -15.48 -14.19
CA GLU A 98 -41.98 -15.67 -13.21
C GLU A 98 -43.22 -14.79 -13.50
N GLN A 99 -43.50 -14.45 -14.77
CA GLN A 99 -44.84 -14.00 -15.15
C GLN A 99 -45.71 -15.24 -15.41
N PRO A 100 -46.64 -15.62 -14.51
CA PRO A 100 -47.58 -16.69 -14.79
C PRO A 100 -48.44 -16.24 -15.97
N ALA A 101 -48.33 -16.99 -17.08
CA ALA A 101 -49.20 -16.85 -18.22
C ALA A 101 -50.65 -17.00 -17.75
N ARG A 102 -51.31 -15.86 -17.48
CA ARG A 102 -52.75 -15.78 -17.33
C ARG A 102 -53.33 -16.07 -18.70
N THR A 103 -53.73 -17.32 -18.86
CA THR A 103 -54.72 -17.73 -19.84
C THR A 103 -55.99 -16.93 -19.55
N ASP A 104 -56.42 -16.10 -20.48
CA ASP A 104 -57.85 -15.80 -20.63
C ASP A 104 -58.13 -15.41 -22.07
N GLY A 105 -58.94 -16.24 -22.71
CA GLY A 105 -59.54 -15.96 -24.00
C GLY A 105 -60.92 -15.34 -23.82
N ASP A 106 -61.24 -14.34 -24.64
CA ASP A 106 -62.58 -13.88 -24.99
C ASP A 106 -62.33 -12.89 -26.16
N GLY A 107 -62.74 -13.10 -27.41
CA GLY A 107 -64.09 -13.44 -27.84
C GLY A 107 -64.84 -12.15 -28.16
N ARG A 108 -64.52 -11.52 -29.30
CA ARG A 108 -65.41 -10.66 -30.11
C ARG A 108 -64.73 -10.15 -31.38
#